data_AF-A0A1M5PNK9-F1
#
_entry.id   AF-A0A1M5PNK9-F1
#
_cell.length_a   1.000
_cell.length_b   1.000
_cell.length_c   1.000
_cell.angle_alpha   90.00
_cell.angle_beta   90.00
_cell.angle_gamma   90.00
#
_symmetry.space_group_name_H-M   'P 1'
#
loop_
_entity.id
_entity.type
_entity.pdbx_description
1 polymer ?
#
loop_
_entity_poly.entity_id
_entity_poly.type
_entity_poly.pdbx_seq_one_letter_code
_entity_poly.pdbx_strand_id
1 'polypeptide(L)'
;MTGVLGMDIEQVQALATSMQTNSDAIAQATAQLTSQIDATHWTGQDQMKFRSDWDSIYAVQLRNVVEQLQDRYTHLRAEADQQAQASGS
;
A
#
# COMPACT_ATOMS: atom_id res chain seq x y z
N MET A 1 -26.28 -20.06 18.32
CA MET A 1 -26.43 -18.75 17.66
C MET A 1 -25.24 -17.88 18.04
N THR A 2 -24.09 -18.08 17.39
CA THR A 2 -22.81 -17.51 17.82
C THR A 2 -22.01 -17.08 16.59
N GLY A 3 -21.88 -15.77 16.34
CA GLY A 3 -20.93 -15.22 15.37
C GLY A 3 -21.28 -13.91 14.65
N VAL A 4 -22.46 -13.31 14.83
CA VAL A 4 -23.00 -12.29 13.88
C VAL A 4 -22.76 -10.81 14.27
N LEU A 5 -22.14 -10.49 15.41
CA LEU A 5 -22.03 -9.09 15.87
C LEU A 5 -20.56 -8.65 16.01
N GLY A 6 -20.11 -7.74 15.14
CA GLY A 6 -18.89 -6.97 15.41
C GLY A 6 -18.40 -6.06 14.29
N MET A 7 -18.47 -6.50 13.03
CA MET A 7 -17.86 -5.80 11.90
C MET A 7 -18.91 -5.21 10.96
N ASP A 8 -18.84 -3.90 10.77
CA ASP A 8 -19.61 -3.18 9.75
C ASP A 8 -18.93 -3.40 8.38
N ILE A 9 -19.57 -4.24 7.56
CA ILE A 9 -19.07 -4.66 6.24
C ILE A 9 -18.84 -3.45 5.32
N GLU A 10 -19.72 -2.45 5.36
CA GLU A 10 -19.61 -1.26 4.52
C GLU A 10 -18.39 -0.43 4.93
N GLN A 11 -18.19 -0.22 6.23
CA GLN A 11 -17.01 0.49 6.74
C GLN A 11 -15.70 -0.23 6.43
N VAL A 12 -15.68 -1.56 6.49
CA VAL A 12 -14.48 -2.35 6.15
C VAL A 12 -14.18 -2.31 4.66
N GLN A 13 -15.19 -2.38 3.81
CA GLN A 13 -15.01 -2.20 2.36
C GLN A 13 -14.50 -0.80 2.01
N ALA A 14 -15.02 0.23 2.69
CA ALA A 14 -14.55 1.61 2.54
C ALA A 14 -13.07 1.76 2.96
N LEU A 15 -12.69 1.18 4.11
CA LEU A 15 -11.30 1.16 4.58
C LEU A 15 -10.38 0.43 3.59
N ALA A 16 -10.77 -0.76 3.12
CA ALA A 16 -9.99 -1.53 2.15
C ALA A 16 -9.77 -0.74 0.84
N THR A 17 -10.80 -0.02 0.38
CA THR A 17 -10.72 0.84 -0.81
C THR A 17 -9.77 2.02 -0.59
N SER A 18 -9.81 2.64 0.59
CA SER A 18 -8.87 3.70 0.97
C SER A 18 -7.42 3.18 1.01
N MET A 19 -7.19 2.00 1.61
CA MET A 19 -5.87 1.38 1.65
C MET A 19 -5.34 1.10 0.25
N GLN A 20 -6.17 0.57 -0.65
CA GLN A 20 -5.81 0.34 -2.06
C GLN A 20 -5.44 1.66 -2.77
N THR A 21 -6.28 2.69 -2.63
CA THR A 21 -6.05 3.99 -3.29
C THR A 21 -4.73 4.62 -2.85
N ASN A 22 -4.45 4.57 -1.54
CA ASN A 22 -3.22 5.13 -0.98
C ASN A 22 -1.98 4.27 -1.33
N SER A 23 -2.10 2.94 -1.39
CA SER A 23 -0.99 2.08 -1.84
C SER A 23 -0.62 2.37 -3.29
N ASP A 24 -1.61 2.56 -4.16
CA ASP A 24 -1.39 2.88 -5.57
C ASP A 24 -0.73 4.25 -5.74
N ALA A 25 -1.17 5.24 -4.95
CA ALA A 25 -0.56 6.57 -4.93
C ALA A 25 0.91 6.54 -4.46
N ILE A 26 1.24 5.77 -3.42
CA ILE A 26 2.62 5.60 -2.95
C ILE A 26 3.48 4.92 -4.01
N ALA A 27 2.98 3.87 -4.65
CA ALA A 27 3.69 3.17 -5.72
C ALA A 27 3.98 4.12 -6.90
N GLN A 28 2.99 4.91 -7.31
CA GLN A 28 3.13 5.89 -8.38
C GLN A 28 4.14 6.99 -8.03
N ALA A 29 4.05 7.56 -6.83
CA ALA A 29 4.99 8.58 -6.37
C ALA A 29 6.43 8.04 -6.30
N THR A 30 6.61 6.80 -5.81
CA THR A 30 7.92 6.13 -5.76
C THR A 30 8.51 5.97 -7.15
N ALA A 31 7.71 5.54 -8.13
CA ALA A 31 8.16 5.41 -9.52
C ALA A 31 8.53 6.77 -10.15
N GLN A 32 7.70 7.80 -9.93
CA GLN A 32 7.96 9.15 -10.42
C GLN A 32 9.25 9.74 -9.84
N LEU A 33 9.45 9.61 -8.53
CA LEU A 33 10.67 10.09 -7.86
C LEU A 33 11.90 9.34 -8.37
N THR A 34 11.82 8.02 -8.52
CA THR A 34 12.91 7.22 -9.10
C THR A 34 13.30 7.75 -10.48
N SER A 35 12.32 7.96 -11.37
CA SER A 35 12.59 8.50 -12.71
C SER A 35 13.17 9.91 -12.69
N GLN A 36 12.73 10.77 -11.76
CA GLN A 36 13.27 12.13 -11.62
C GLN A 36 14.70 12.12 -11.08
N ILE A 37 15.01 11.24 -10.13
CA ILE A 37 16.35 11.04 -9.59
C ILE A 37 17.30 10.54 -10.69
N ASP A 38 16.82 9.66 -11.57
CA ASP A 38 17.56 9.16 -12.74
C ASP A 38 17.82 10.24 -13.78
N ALA A 39 16.84 11.12 -14.03
CA ALA A 39 16.96 12.18 -15.03
C ALA A 39 17.76 13.40 -14.54
N THR A 40 17.89 13.60 -13.23
CA THR A 40 18.52 14.79 -12.65
C THR A 40 20.04 14.72 -12.78
N HIS A 41 20.60 15.61 -13.59
CA HIS A 41 22.04 15.76 -13.79
C HIS A 41 22.64 16.64 -12.70
N TRP A 42 22.83 16.08 -11.51
CA TRP A 42 23.37 16.81 -10.36
C TRP A 42 24.90 16.82 -10.30
N THR A 43 25.69 15.78 -10.54
CA THR A 43 27.16 15.74 -10.34
C THR A 43 27.71 16.07 -8.95
N GLY A 44 28.24 15.05 -8.26
CA GLY A 44 28.94 15.20 -6.98
C GLY A 44 28.83 13.95 -6.10
N GLN A 45 29.60 13.90 -5.02
CA GLN A 45 29.58 12.79 -4.05
C GLN A 45 28.19 12.62 -3.42
N ASP A 46 27.52 13.72 -3.14
CA ASP A 46 26.19 13.73 -2.52
C ASP A 46 25.12 13.10 -3.41
N GLN A 47 25.19 13.29 -4.73
CA GLN A 47 24.27 12.66 -5.68
C GLN A 47 24.40 11.13 -5.63
N MET A 48 25.63 10.63 -5.69
CA MET A 48 25.90 9.19 -5.66
C MET A 48 25.40 8.59 -4.35
N LYS A 49 25.65 9.27 -3.22
CA LYS A 49 25.15 8.84 -1.92
C LYS A 49 23.63 8.82 -1.87
N PHE A 50 22.97 9.91 -2.28
CA PHE A 50 21.52 9.98 -2.26
C PHE A 50 20.86 8.93 -3.15
N ARG A 51 21.41 8.70 -4.36
CA ARG A 51 20.93 7.64 -5.27
C ARG A 51 21.08 6.26 -4.65
N SER A 52 22.23 5.98 -4.03
CA SER A 52 22.46 4.73 -3.30
C SER A 52 21.47 4.54 -2.15
N ASP A 53 21.24 5.58 -1.35
CA ASP A 53 20.29 5.57 -0.23
C ASP A 53 18.85 5.41 -0.74
N TRP A 54 18.48 6.06 -1.84
CA TRP A 54 17.18 5.93 -2.49
C TRP A 54 16.91 4.49 -2.94
N ASP A 55 17.83 3.92 -3.72
CA ASP A 55 17.67 2.59 -4.30
C ASP A 55 17.69 1.49 -3.23
N SER A 56 18.48 1.66 -2.17
CA SER A 56 18.70 0.61 -1.16
C SER A 56 17.80 0.73 0.06
N ILE A 57 17.33 1.94 0.39
CA ILE A 57 16.62 2.21 1.64
C ILE A 57 15.24 2.78 1.35
N TYR A 58 15.16 3.95 0.73
CA TYR A 58 13.89 4.70 0.66
C TYR A 58 12.87 4.03 -0.26
N ALA A 59 13.25 3.69 -1.49
CA ALA A 59 12.36 3.02 -2.44
C ALA A 59 11.96 1.62 -1.95
N VAL A 60 12.86 0.91 -1.28
CA VAL A 60 12.59 -0.41 -0.68
C VAL A 60 11.56 -0.28 0.43
N GLN A 61 11.73 0.67 1.36
CA GLN A 61 10.76 0.88 2.45
C GLN A 61 9.38 1.28 1.93
N LEU A 62 9.31 2.15 0.92
CA LEU A 62 8.04 2.55 0.30
C LEU A 62 7.34 1.37 -0.38
N ARG A 63 8.08 0.52 -1.11
CA ARG A 63 7.53 -0.71 -1.69
C ARG A 63 7.04 -1.68 -0.63
N ASN A 64 7.78 -1.86 0.47
CA ASN A 64 7.35 -2.70 1.59
C ASN A 64 6.06 -2.18 2.25
N VAL A 65 5.85 -0.86 2.31
CA VAL A 65 4.59 -0.27 2.78
C VAL A 65 3.45 -0.58 1.82
N VAL A 66 3.67 -0.44 0.52
CA VAL A 66 2.69 -0.79 -0.52
C VAL A 66 2.28 -2.26 -0.40
N GLU A 67 3.26 -3.17 -0.31
CA GLU A 67 3.01 -4.60 -0.17
C GLU A 67 2.18 -4.93 1.08
N GLN A 68 2.51 -4.33 2.23
CA GLN A 68 1.76 -4.55 3.47
C GLN A 68 0.32 -4.00 3.40
N LEU A 69 0.13 -2.84 2.77
CA LEU A 69 -1.21 -2.30 2.54
C LEU A 69 -2.02 -3.21 1.60
N GLN A 70 -1.39 -3.75 0.55
CA GLN A 70 -1.98 -4.66 -0.42
C GLN A 70 -2.42 -5.98 0.18
N ASP A 71 -1.55 -6.61 0.97
CA ASP A 71 -1.87 -7.82 1.73
C ASP A 71 -3.06 -7.56 2.66
N ARG A 72 -3.00 -6.45 3.43
CA ARG A 72 -4.03 -6.17 4.44
C ARG A 72 -5.39 -5.85 3.85
N TYR A 73 -5.49 -5.05 2.78
CA TYR A 73 -6.79 -4.77 2.19
C TYR A 73 -7.37 -6.02 1.49
N THR A 74 -6.53 -6.89 0.94
CA THR A 74 -6.96 -8.17 0.34
C THR A 74 -7.59 -9.07 1.40
N HIS A 75 -6.95 -9.19 2.57
CA HIS A 75 -7.51 -9.92 3.70
C HIS A 75 -8.82 -9.30 4.21
N LEU A 76 -8.88 -7.98 4.38
CA LEU A 76 -10.11 -7.31 4.83
C LEU A 76 -11.29 -7.53 3.87
N ARG A 77 -11.05 -7.52 2.56
CA ARG A 77 -12.09 -7.84 1.56
C ARG A 77 -12.57 -9.28 1.68
N ALA A 78 -11.66 -10.23 1.82
CA ALA A 78 -12.02 -11.63 1.99
C ALA A 78 -12.83 -11.88 3.28
N GLU A 79 -12.45 -11.24 4.39
CA GLU A 79 -13.19 -11.30 5.66
C GLU A 79 -14.60 -10.70 5.52
N ALA A 80 -14.72 -9.54 4.85
CA ALA A 80 -16.01 -8.89 4.59
C ALA A 80 -16.92 -9.78 3.72
N ASP A 81 -16.39 -10.40 2.67
CA ASP A 81 -17.14 -11.30 1.79
C ASP A 81 -17.62 -12.56 2.53
N GLN A 82 -16.77 -13.14 3.38
CA GLN A 82 -17.14 -14.29 4.22
C GLN A 82 -18.26 -13.94 5.21
N GLN A 83 -18.18 -12.76 5.86
CA GLN A 83 -19.23 -12.33 6.78
C GLN A 83 -20.55 -12.03 6.07
N ALA A 84 -20.49 -11.45 4.86
CA ALA A 84 -21.68 -11.21 4.04
C ALA A 84 -22.41 -12.52 3.70
N GLN A 85 -21.66 -13.57 3.36
CA GLN A 85 -22.22 -14.89 3.09
C GLN A 85 -22.81 -15.54 4.34
N ALA A 86 -22.12 -15.50 5.47
CA ALA A 86 -22.57 -16.10 6.72
C ALA A 86 -23.76 -15.39 7.37
N SER A 87 -23.92 -14.08 7.12
CA SER A 87 -25.05 -13.29 7.65
C SER A 87 -26.27 -13.30 6.73
N GLY A 88 -26.08 -13.66 5.45
CA GLY A 88 -27.15 -13.79 4.46
C GLY A 88 -27.82 -15.17 4.41
N SER A 89 -27.31 -16.14 5.17
CA SER A 89 -27.84 -17.51 5.35
C SER A 89 -28.61 -17.66 6.66
#